data_AF-A0A177EAY8-F1
#
_entry.id   AF-A0A177EAY8-F1
#
_cell.length_a   1.000
_cell.length_b   1.000
_cell.length_c   1.000
_cell.angle_alpha   90.00
_cell.angle_beta   90.00
_cell.angle_gamma   90.00
#
_symmetry.space_group_name_H-M   'P 1'
#
loop_
_entity.id
_entity.type
_entity.pdbx_description
1 polymer ?
#
loop_
_entity_poly.entity_id
_entity_poly.type
_entity_poly.pdbx_seq_one_letter_code
_entity_poly.pdbx_strand_id
1 'polypeptide(L)'
;MTRHPVIKLILAIYTIGAHAAGVPLPTTPQNISENYIESSYTNSTLAFFNVSGSALDTATTPTGKVCIAKVQARKVFILLKHYHAQNIPNRLVRGIWFRELVLADDMEAARHGSAAQTVKAVFKALGSLSVDKLTIYSLKNIAKSETCGLSRADLVLARIARVCLVDDAMEGESTNSEADTSPNTGRLKVRTRHLVLKDMSESSLRWLFAQIDVSKSRLFLSIYYAPDITTLSFLDHFMPKVLTGLYVFEAKKLQNIDFYQALGTNLSVLRLVDVHRGLTASPDTLAALARSCWSSLDVPANLWSELVNISSQPVVAESVVITVKFLQKLDVLWSIIHHHRARVRRLILFSSVGHGKLTKDRFRHTLDWVGRCFDGVEEVNIDIYKVFQTIVGSFLKDRCIYAKTLPKLAHLTLGALYCQVYNPEQAILWVSSGMCKLWARGVLCDYPFTSWDNLLFSIDRSPPPLFNPSTHADVPKECFMCSKTAEALSMLPNAYLIYLGVVCRNGHMACEECFRTATRTNPNRPLSCGRCSNELICPGVDYVVT
;
A
#
# COMPACT_ATOMS: atom_id res chain seq x y z
N MET A 1 22.54 19.33 -7.47
CA MET A 1 21.33 18.46 -7.43
C MET A 1 21.05 18.05 -5.99
N THR A 2 20.32 18.87 -5.24
CA THR A 2 19.93 18.60 -3.85
C THR A 2 18.76 17.61 -3.84
N ARG A 3 19.04 16.33 -3.58
CA ARG A 3 18.01 15.29 -3.44
C ARG A 3 17.11 15.62 -2.24
N HIS A 4 15.83 15.84 -2.50
CA HIS A 4 14.83 16.29 -1.52
C HIS A 4 14.71 15.29 -0.34
N PRO A 5 14.89 15.73 0.93
CA PRO A 5 14.77 14.85 2.10
C PRO A 5 13.38 14.23 2.28
N VAL A 6 12.35 14.81 1.67
CA VAL A 6 10.95 14.34 1.73
C VAL A 6 10.77 13.00 1.01
N ILE A 7 11.50 12.75 -0.08
CA ILE A 7 11.40 11.47 -0.83
C ILE A 7 11.94 10.30 0.00
N LYS A 8 12.96 10.53 0.84
CA LYS A 8 13.48 9.49 1.76
C LYS A 8 12.44 9.10 2.82
N LEU A 9 11.65 10.06 3.31
CA LEU A 9 10.62 9.80 4.33
C LEU A 9 9.43 9.04 3.73
N ILE A 10 9.00 9.39 2.52
CA ILE A 10 7.95 8.67 1.80
C ILE A 10 8.40 7.22 1.54
N LEU A 11 9.62 7.01 1.03
CA LEU A 11 10.17 5.65 0.83
C LEU A 11 10.26 4.84 2.14
N ALA A 12 10.55 5.48 3.29
CA ALA A 12 10.61 4.82 4.59
C ALA A 12 9.22 4.39 5.10
N ILE A 13 8.19 5.25 4.94
CA ILE A 13 6.81 4.92 5.35
C ILE A 13 6.25 3.76 4.50
N TYR A 14 6.57 3.71 3.20
CA TYR A 14 6.10 2.65 2.30
C TYR A 14 6.88 1.32 2.41
N THR A 15 8.11 1.31 2.93
CA THR A 15 8.87 0.06 3.16
C THR A 15 8.46 -0.64 4.45
N ILE A 16 7.86 0.06 5.41
CA ILE A 16 7.40 -0.51 6.69
C ILE A 16 6.19 -1.44 6.50
N GLY A 17 5.41 -1.28 5.43
CA GLY A 17 4.26 -2.15 5.12
C GLY A 17 4.58 -3.56 4.61
N ALA A 18 5.85 -3.95 4.47
CA ALA A 18 6.27 -5.24 3.91
C ALA A 18 7.22 -6.06 4.81
N HIS A 19 7.32 -5.74 6.10
CA HIS A 19 8.15 -6.50 7.05
C HIS A 19 7.31 -7.02 8.22
N ALA A 20 6.78 -8.23 8.06
CA ALA A 20 6.48 -9.08 9.22
C ALA A 20 7.82 -9.53 9.80
N ALA A 21 8.19 -8.97 10.95
CA ALA A 21 9.39 -9.35 11.68
C ALA A 21 9.23 -10.78 12.25
N GLY A 22 9.96 -11.74 11.68
CA GLY A 22 10.12 -13.06 12.28
C GLY A 22 10.97 -12.94 13.54
N VAL A 23 10.41 -13.34 14.68
CA VAL A 23 11.11 -13.46 15.97
C VAL A 23 12.21 -14.51 15.85
N PRO A 24 13.46 -14.24 16.30
CA PRO A 24 14.51 -15.25 16.30
C PRO A 24 14.21 -16.32 17.37
N LEU A 25 14.09 -17.58 16.94
CA LEU A 25 13.98 -18.73 17.84
C LEU A 25 15.34 -19.02 18.51
N PRO A 26 15.35 -19.56 19.75
CA PRO A 26 16.57 -19.94 20.43
C PRO A 26 17.20 -21.17 19.75
N THR A 27 18.46 -21.05 19.38
CA THR A 27 19.24 -22.14 18.78
C THR A 27 19.77 -23.08 19.87
N THR A 28 19.22 -24.29 19.91
CA THR A 28 19.90 -25.50 20.41
C THR A 28 21.20 -25.73 19.62
N PRO A 29 22.21 -26.44 20.17
CA PRO A 29 23.45 -26.76 19.47
C PRO A 29 23.15 -27.71 18.30
N GLN A 30 22.78 -27.13 17.17
CA GLN A 30 22.51 -27.83 15.92
C GLN A 30 23.81 -28.31 15.28
N ASN A 31 23.72 -29.49 14.69
CA ASN A 31 24.75 -30.14 13.91
C ASN A 31 25.39 -29.16 12.91
N ILE A 32 26.65 -28.79 13.14
CA ILE A 32 27.39 -27.81 12.34
C ILE A 32 27.39 -28.22 10.85
N SER A 33 27.29 -29.50 10.51
CA SER A 33 27.31 -29.93 9.11
C SER A 33 26.08 -29.47 8.29
N GLU A 34 24.94 -29.17 8.92
CA GLU A 34 23.72 -28.81 8.18
C GLU A 34 23.70 -27.34 7.74
N ASN A 35 24.44 -26.49 8.46
CA ASN A 35 24.41 -25.04 8.30
C ASN A 35 25.59 -24.48 7.49
N TYR A 36 26.58 -25.30 7.15
CA TYR A 36 27.78 -24.88 6.42
C TYR A 36 28.02 -25.76 5.19
N ILE A 37 28.56 -25.14 4.14
CA ILE A 37 28.85 -25.78 2.86
C ILE A 37 30.36 -26.01 2.79
N GLU A 38 30.78 -27.27 2.77
CA GLU A 38 32.17 -27.64 2.44
C GLU A 38 32.32 -27.76 0.91
N SER A 39 33.28 -27.05 0.34
CA SER A 39 33.49 -27.05 -1.10
C SER A 39 34.94 -26.73 -1.48
N SER A 40 35.45 -27.35 -2.54
CA SER A 40 36.75 -27.02 -3.12
C SER A 40 36.80 -25.60 -3.72
N TYR A 41 35.65 -24.97 -3.97
CA TYR A 41 35.55 -23.60 -4.48
C TYR A 41 35.48 -22.53 -3.38
N THR A 42 35.61 -22.91 -2.10
CA THR A 42 35.44 -22.00 -0.95
C THR A 42 36.36 -20.79 -1.02
N ASN A 43 37.67 -21.01 -1.16
CA ASN A 43 38.65 -19.91 -1.20
C ASN A 43 38.41 -18.96 -2.39
N SER A 44 38.12 -19.51 -3.57
CA SER A 44 37.81 -18.69 -4.76
C SER A 44 36.53 -17.87 -4.57
N THR A 45 35.54 -18.42 -3.86
CA THR A 45 34.27 -17.73 -3.60
C THR A 45 34.47 -16.60 -2.58
N LEU A 46 35.21 -16.86 -1.50
CA LEU A 46 35.57 -15.84 -0.53
C LEU A 46 36.38 -14.71 -1.17
N ALA A 47 37.37 -15.05 -2.00
CA ALA A 47 38.17 -14.07 -2.73
C ALA A 47 37.29 -13.22 -3.66
N PHE A 48 36.37 -13.86 -4.41
CA PHE A 48 35.43 -13.16 -5.28
C PHE A 48 34.60 -12.12 -4.53
N PHE A 49 33.94 -12.47 -3.42
CA PHE A 49 33.12 -11.51 -2.67
C PHE A 49 33.95 -10.45 -1.93
N ASN A 50 35.17 -10.79 -1.49
CA ASN A 50 36.07 -9.86 -0.81
C ASN A 50 36.52 -8.70 -1.72
N VAL A 51 36.61 -8.92 -3.04
CA VAL A 51 36.87 -7.85 -4.03
C VAL A 51 35.80 -6.74 -3.97
N SER A 52 34.56 -7.08 -3.62
CA SER A 52 33.47 -6.12 -3.40
C SER A 52 33.38 -5.61 -1.96
N GLY A 53 34.35 -5.93 -1.10
CA GLY A 53 34.30 -5.63 0.34
C GLY A 53 33.20 -6.36 1.09
N SER A 54 32.68 -7.46 0.54
CA SER A 54 31.63 -8.26 1.17
C SER A 54 32.23 -9.55 1.74
N ALA A 55 32.35 -9.62 3.06
CA ALA A 55 32.72 -10.86 3.74
C ALA A 55 31.48 -11.76 3.87
N LEU A 56 31.61 -13.01 3.39
CA LEU A 56 30.61 -14.04 3.66
C LEU A 56 30.80 -14.59 5.08
N ASP A 57 29.70 -14.98 5.72
CA ASP A 57 29.73 -15.70 6.99
C ASP A 57 30.37 -17.07 6.77
N THR A 58 31.38 -17.41 7.58
CA THR A 58 32.15 -18.66 7.51
C THR A 58 32.27 -19.32 8.88
N ALA A 59 32.66 -20.59 8.90
CA ALA A 59 33.15 -21.27 10.09
C ALA A 59 34.36 -22.12 9.75
N THR A 60 35.15 -22.45 10.77
CA THR A 60 36.26 -23.40 10.63
C THR A 60 35.85 -24.72 11.26
N THR A 61 35.95 -25.81 10.51
CA THR A 61 35.68 -27.17 11.02
C THR A 61 36.73 -27.56 12.06
N PRO A 62 36.48 -28.61 12.87
CA PRO A 62 37.52 -29.16 13.76
C PRO A 62 38.80 -29.60 13.03
N THR A 63 38.71 -29.87 11.72
CA THR A 63 39.85 -30.22 10.85
C THR A 63 40.58 -29.00 10.27
N GLY A 64 40.23 -27.78 10.69
CA GLY A 64 40.86 -26.55 10.23
C GLY A 64 40.40 -26.07 8.84
N LYS A 65 39.39 -26.71 8.23
CA LYS A 65 38.87 -26.29 6.93
C LYS A 65 37.86 -25.17 7.08
N VAL A 66 37.97 -24.14 6.25
CA VAL A 66 37.00 -23.05 6.20
C VAL A 66 35.80 -23.48 5.35
N CYS A 67 34.59 -23.32 5.88
CA CYS A 67 33.32 -23.58 5.20
C CYS A 67 32.49 -22.29 5.15
N ILE A 68 31.66 -22.16 4.11
CA ILE A 68 30.75 -21.00 3.95
C ILE A 68 29.41 -21.32 4.60
N ALA A 69 28.87 -20.42 5.41
CA ALA A 69 27.53 -20.59 5.95
C ALA A 69 26.50 -20.65 4.82
N LYS A 70 25.59 -21.63 4.89
CA LYS A 70 24.56 -21.87 3.87
C LYS A 70 23.61 -20.67 3.72
N VAL A 71 23.35 -19.95 4.81
CA VAL A 71 22.48 -18.78 4.86
C VAL A 71 23.32 -17.54 5.19
N GLN A 72 23.24 -16.54 4.32
CA GLN A 72 23.90 -15.24 4.48
C GLN A 72 22.85 -14.22 4.91
N ALA A 73 22.78 -13.94 6.22
CA ALA A 73 21.76 -13.08 6.81
C ALA A 73 22.00 -11.59 6.53
N ARG A 74 23.26 -11.23 6.28
CA ARG A 74 23.69 -9.86 5.97
C ARG A 74 23.48 -9.56 4.49
N LYS A 75 23.43 -8.26 4.19
CA LYS A 75 23.38 -7.76 2.82
C LYS A 75 24.75 -7.94 2.16
N VAL A 76 24.79 -8.64 1.03
CA VAL A 76 26.00 -8.92 0.26
C VAL A 76 26.02 -8.06 -1.01
N PHE A 77 27.19 -7.54 -1.38
CA PHE A 77 27.38 -6.71 -2.56
C PHE A 77 28.31 -7.37 -3.57
N ILE A 78 27.99 -7.20 -4.85
CA ILE A 78 28.86 -7.46 -5.99
C ILE A 78 28.96 -6.13 -6.76
N LEU A 79 30.09 -5.46 -6.60
CA LEU A 79 30.40 -4.16 -7.23
C LEU A 79 31.10 -4.41 -8.56
N LEU A 80 30.34 -4.36 -9.65
CA LEU A 80 30.79 -4.74 -11.00
C LEU A 80 32.06 -4.01 -11.45
N LYS A 81 32.23 -2.74 -11.05
CA LYS A 81 33.42 -1.93 -11.33
C LYS A 81 34.73 -2.52 -10.80
N HIS A 82 34.70 -3.44 -9.84
CA HIS A 82 35.90 -4.06 -9.28
C HIS A 82 36.28 -5.35 -10.02
N TYR A 83 35.52 -5.74 -11.05
CA TYR A 83 35.77 -6.99 -11.79
C TYR A 83 36.03 -6.71 -13.27
N HIS A 84 36.94 -7.52 -13.82
CA HIS A 84 37.03 -7.75 -15.26
C HIS A 84 36.50 -9.15 -15.56
N ALA A 85 35.90 -9.34 -16.74
CA ALA A 85 35.35 -10.63 -17.15
C ALA A 85 36.36 -11.80 -17.00
N GLN A 86 37.66 -11.54 -17.23
CA GLN A 86 38.74 -12.52 -17.13
C GLN A 86 39.09 -12.92 -15.68
N ASN A 87 38.81 -12.04 -14.71
CA ASN A 87 39.17 -12.25 -13.30
C ASN A 87 38.03 -12.88 -12.49
N ILE A 88 36.86 -13.07 -13.10
CA ILE A 88 35.71 -13.71 -12.46
C ILE A 88 35.89 -15.23 -12.58
N PRO A 89 35.83 -15.98 -11.47
CA PRO A 89 35.98 -17.43 -11.51
C PRO A 89 34.86 -18.08 -12.33
N ASN A 90 35.18 -19.17 -13.03
CA ASN A 90 34.18 -19.89 -13.82
C ASN A 90 33.04 -20.52 -12.99
N ARG A 91 33.27 -20.73 -11.69
CA ARG A 91 32.32 -21.37 -10.77
C ARG A 91 32.54 -20.87 -9.34
N LEU A 92 31.43 -20.59 -8.65
CA LEU A 92 31.38 -20.30 -7.22
C LEU A 92 30.74 -21.47 -6.46
N VAL A 93 30.86 -21.45 -5.13
CA VAL A 93 30.14 -22.39 -4.24
C VAL A 93 28.64 -22.26 -4.48
N ARG A 94 27.98 -23.40 -4.73
CA ARG A 94 26.52 -23.49 -4.95
C ARG A 94 25.79 -23.74 -3.62
N GLY A 95 24.49 -23.48 -3.62
CA GLY A 95 23.63 -23.75 -2.45
C GLY A 95 23.67 -22.65 -1.39
N ILE A 96 24.40 -21.56 -1.62
CA ILE A 96 24.35 -20.37 -0.76
C ILE A 96 23.00 -19.68 -0.96
N TRP A 97 22.34 -19.37 0.15
CA TRP A 97 21.09 -18.62 0.21
C TRP A 97 21.36 -17.23 0.80
N PHE A 98 20.94 -16.19 0.10
CA PHE A 98 21.16 -14.80 0.52
C PHE A 98 19.86 -14.16 1.01
N ARG A 99 19.89 -13.43 2.13
CA ARG A 99 18.77 -12.58 2.51
C ARG A 99 18.62 -11.40 1.54
N GLU A 100 19.71 -10.71 1.25
CA GLU A 100 19.74 -9.62 0.26
C GLU A 100 21.06 -9.65 -0.51
N LEU A 101 21.00 -9.74 -1.84
CA LEU A 101 22.15 -9.62 -2.73
C LEU A 101 21.98 -8.39 -3.62
N VAL A 102 23.02 -7.57 -3.71
CA VAL A 102 23.04 -6.38 -4.57
C VAL A 102 24.13 -6.50 -5.61
N LEU A 103 23.72 -6.46 -6.87
CA LEU A 103 24.61 -6.28 -8.01
C LEU A 103 24.56 -4.81 -8.42
N ALA A 104 25.68 -4.09 -8.30
CA ALA A 104 25.73 -2.67 -8.60
C ALA A 104 26.87 -2.35 -9.57
N ASP A 105 26.55 -1.55 -10.59
CA ASP A 105 27.56 -0.81 -11.35
C ASP A 105 27.64 0.63 -10.83
N ASP A 106 28.82 1.23 -10.90
CA ASP A 106 29.01 2.61 -10.46
C ASP A 106 28.57 3.58 -11.58
N MET A 107 27.86 4.64 -11.20
CA MET A 107 27.28 5.58 -12.16
C MET A 107 28.33 6.33 -12.99
N GLU A 108 29.56 6.45 -12.50
CA GLU A 108 30.61 7.22 -13.17
C GLU A 108 31.48 6.39 -14.13
N ALA A 109 31.47 5.06 -14.01
CA ALA A 109 32.41 4.16 -14.69
C ALA A 109 31.93 3.67 -16.07
N ALA A 110 30.77 4.12 -16.55
CA ALA A 110 30.12 3.66 -17.79
C ALA A 110 30.89 3.96 -19.11
N ARG A 111 32.20 4.24 -19.04
CA ARG A 111 33.07 4.51 -20.19
C ARG A 111 33.74 3.26 -20.78
N HIS A 112 33.53 2.07 -20.21
CA HIS A 112 34.18 0.85 -20.69
C HIS A 112 33.13 -0.15 -21.19
N GLY A 113 33.19 -0.50 -22.49
CA GLY A 113 32.24 -1.41 -23.16
C GLY A 113 32.22 -2.85 -22.65
N SER A 114 32.88 -3.15 -21.53
CA SER A 114 33.01 -4.50 -20.93
C SER A 114 31.96 -4.83 -19.86
N ALA A 115 31.03 -3.92 -19.53
CA ALA A 115 30.05 -4.14 -18.47
C ALA A 115 29.14 -5.37 -18.75
N ALA A 116 28.65 -5.51 -19.98
CA ALA A 116 27.82 -6.63 -20.41
C ALA A 116 28.52 -7.99 -20.21
N GLN A 117 29.80 -8.06 -20.61
CA GLN A 117 30.63 -9.26 -20.49
C GLN A 117 30.91 -9.59 -19.02
N THR A 118 31.17 -8.56 -18.21
CA THR A 118 31.41 -8.73 -16.77
C THR A 118 30.17 -9.27 -16.07
N VAL A 119 28.98 -8.72 -16.36
CA VAL A 119 27.71 -9.25 -15.80
C VAL A 119 27.45 -10.68 -16.27
N LYS A 120 27.65 -11.00 -17.55
CA LYS A 120 27.53 -12.38 -18.07
C LYS A 120 28.49 -13.33 -17.35
N ALA A 121 29.73 -12.92 -17.11
CA ALA A 121 30.71 -13.71 -16.38
C ALA A 121 30.27 -13.93 -14.92
N VAL A 122 29.76 -12.90 -14.22
CA VAL A 122 29.19 -13.05 -12.87
C VAL A 122 28.00 -14.01 -12.86
N PHE A 123 27.07 -13.86 -13.81
CA PHE A 123 25.90 -14.74 -13.93
C PHE A 123 26.28 -16.19 -14.18
N LYS A 124 27.27 -16.43 -15.05
CA LYS A 124 27.83 -17.76 -15.30
C LYS A 124 28.49 -18.35 -14.06
N ALA A 125 29.28 -17.55 -13.33
CA ALA A 125 29.98 -17.97 -12.12
C ALA A 125 29.01 -18.39 -11.00
N LEU A 126 27.91 -17.64 -10.83
CA LEU A 126 26.83 -17.96 -9.90
C LEU A 126 26.05 -19.20 -10.35
N GLY A 127 25.66 -19.27 -11.63
CA GLY A 127 24.90 -20.37 -12.23
C GLY A 127 23.45 -20.46 -11.75
N SER A 128 23.27 -20.72 -10.46
CA SER A 128 21.97 -20.74 -9.77
C SER A 128 22.05 -19.90 -8.51
N LEU A 129 21.09 -18.99 -8.33
CA LEU A 129 21.04 -18.05 -7.22
C LEU A 129 19.73 -18.22 -6.43
N SER A 130 19.86 -18.49 -5.14
CA SER A 130 18.74 -18.45 -4.19
C SER A 130 18.89 -17.22 -3.29
N VAL A 131 17.91 -16.32 -3.34
CA VAL A 131 17.98 -15.04 -2.62
C VAL A 131 16.59 -14.55 -2.28
N ASP A 132 16.36 -14.00 -1.09
CA ASP A 132 15.05 -13.42 -0.75
C ASP A 132 14.78 -12.15 -1.56
N LYS A 133 15.79 -11.26 -1.62
CA LYS A 133 15.75 -10.00 -2.37
C LYS A 133 17.00 -9.78 -3.21
N LEU A 134 16.82 -9.74 -4.53
CA LEU A 134 17.86 -9.42 -5.49
C LEU A 134 17.70 -7.96 -5.93
N THR A 135 18.73 -7.13 -5.74
CA THR A 135 18.76 -5.76 -6.26
C THR A 135 19.81 -5.64 -7.36
N ILE A 136 19.43 -5.07 -8.50
CA ILE A 136 20.32 -4.78 -9.63
C ILE A 136 20.27 -3.27 -9.88
N TYR A 137 21.43 -2.62 -9.86
CA TYR A 137 21.56 -1.16 -9.89
C TYR A 137 22.43 -0.69 -11.07
N SER A 138 21.95 0.32 -11.79
CA SER A 138 22.69 1.13 -12.78
C SER A 138 23.36 0.37 -13.94
N LEU A 139 22.73 -0.71 -14.43
CA LEU A 139 23.17 -1.38 -15.67
C LEU A 139 22.82 -0.56 -16.93
N LYS A 140 23.35 0.66 -17.06
CA LYS A 140 23.07 1.56 -18.18
C LYS A 140 23.86 1.14 -19.42
N ASN A 141 23.28 1.38 -20.60
CA ASN A 141 23.92 1.22 -21.92
C ASN A 141 24.37 -0.20 -22.32
N ILE A 142 24.01 -1.26 -21.58
CA ILE A 142 24.43 -2.64 -21.91
C ILE A 142 23.95 -3.07 -23.31
N ALA A 143 22.75 -2.69 -23.70
CA ALA A 143 22.13 -3.15 -24.94
C ALA A 143 22.57 -2.39 -26.21
N LYS A 144 23.36 -1.31 -26.10
CA LYS A 144 23.81 -0.57 -27.30
C LYS A 144 24.79 -1.38 -28.16
N SER A 145 25.47 -2.38 -27.58
CA SER A 145 26.48 -3.18 -28.29
C SER A 145 25.97 -4.52 -28.83
N GLU A 146 24.81 -5.00 -28.37
CA GLU A 146 24.25 -6.30 -28.75
C GLU A 146 22.78 -6.11 -29.13
N THR A 147 22.48 -6.01 -30.43
CA THR A 147 21.10 -6.06 -30.91
C THR A 147 20.54 -7.44 -30.59
N CYS A 148 19.66 -7.50 -29.58
CA CYS A 148 19.00 -8.74 -29.17
C CYS A 148 18.03 -9.18 -30.28
N GLY A 149 18.48 -10.05 -31.18
CA GLY A 149 17.75 -10.50 -32.38
C GLY A 149 16.59 -11.45 -32.13
N LEU A 150 15.85 -11.31 -31.03
CA LEU A 150 14.63 -12.11 -30.82
C LEU A 150 13.53 -11.56 -31.75
N SER A 151 13.09 -12.38 -32.69
CA SER A 151 12.03 -11.99 -33.62
C SER A 151 10.67 -11.98 -32.90
N ARG A 152 9.71 -11.19 -33.39
CA ARG A 152 8.33 -11.19 -32.87
C ARG A 152 7.67 -12.57 -32.97
N ALA A 153 8.08 -13.41 -33.92
CA ALA A 153 7.57 -14.76 -34.10
C ALA A 153 8.00 -15.71 -32.97
N ASP A 154 9.25 -15.61 -32.51
CA ASP A 154 9.78 -16.42 -31.39
C ASP A 154 8.98 -16.18 -30.10
N LEU A 155 8.47 -14.96 -29.93
CA LEU A 155 7.65 -14.57 -28.78
C LEU A 155 6.26 -15.21 -28.83
N VAL A 156 5.65 -15.26 -30.01
CA VAL A 156 4.34 -15.89 -30.21
C VAL A 156 4.45 -17.40 -29.99
N LEU A 157 5.54 -18.03 -30.44
CA LEU A 157 5.77 -19.46 -30.23
C LEU A 157 5.99 -19.82 -28.76
N ALA A 158 6.81 -19.05 -28.04
CA ALA A 158 7.00 -19.23 -26.60
C ALA A 158 5.67 -19.05 -25.82
N ARG A 159 4.76 -18.21 -26.32
CA ARG A 159 3.41 -18.01 -25.77
C ARG A 159 2.51 -19.23 -26.00
N ILE A 160 2.46 -19.76 -27.22
CA ILE A 160 1.61 -20.91 -27.57
C ILE A 160 2.05 -22.17 -26.80
N ALA A 161 3.35 -22.44 -26.74
CA ALA A 161 3.89 -23.63 -26.08
C ALA A 161 3.49 -23.73 -24.59
N ARG A 162 3.19 -22.60 -23.94
CA ARG A 162 2.90 -22.56 -22.50
C ARG A 162 1.41 -22.67 -22.17
N VAL A 163 0.52 -22.10 -22.99
CA VAL A 163 -0.94 -22.26 -22.80
C VAL A 163 -1.32 -23.74 -22.84
N CYS A 164 -0.59 -24.55 -23.61
CA CYS A 164 -0.81 -25.99 -23.70
C CYS A 164 -0.26 -26.82 -22.53
N LEU A 165 0.43 -26.24 -21.54
CA LEU A 165 1.16 -26.99 -20.49
C LEU A 165 0.66 -26.76 -19.05
N VAL A 166 -0.47 -26.06 -18.84
CA VAL A 166 -0.86 -25.62 -17.47
C VAL A 166 -1.71 -26.62 -16.69
N ASP A 167 -2.15 -27.75 -17.25
CA ASP A 167 -3.27 -28.49 -16.63
C ASP A 167 -2.97 -29.62 -15.62
N ASP A 168 -1.73 -30.02 -15.27
CA ASP A 168 -1.58 -31.30 -14.52
C ASP A 168 -0.51 -31.44 -13.40
N ALA A 169 -0.07 -30.38 -12.73
CA ALA A 169 0.93 -30.54 -11.65
C ALA A 169 0.48 -30.05 -10.26
N MET A 170 -0.14 -30.94 -9.48
CA MET A 170 -0.09 -30.87 -8.01
C MET A 170 1.37 -31.07 -7.56
N GLU A 171 2.03 -30.00 -7.16
CA GLU A 171 3.41 -30.02 -6.67
C GLU A 171 3.52 -30.59 -5.25
N GLY A 172 4.05 -31.81 -5.14
CA GLY A 172 4.80 -32.22 -3.96
C GLY A 172 6.20 -31.61 -4.01
N GLU A 173 6.56 -30.79 -3.03
CA GLU A 173 7.93 -30.26 -2.86
C GLU A 173 8.90 -31.37 -2.45
N SER A 174 9.35 -32.21 -3.39
CA SER A 174 10.49 -33.10 -3.16
C SER A 174 11.79 -32.35 -3.51
N THR A 175 12.49 -31.87 -2.50
CA THR A 175 13.91 -31.50 -2.61
C THR A 175 14.74 -32.77 -2.80
N ASN A 176 15.71 -32.71 -3.72
CA ASN A 176 16.80 -33.68 -3.95
C ASN A 176 16.63 -34.63 -5.15
N SER A 177 16.65 -34.07 -6.35
CA SER A 177 17.17 -34.81 -7.52
C SER A 177 18.14 -33.90 -8.28
N GLU A 178 19.43 -34.05 -7.94
CA GLU A 178 20.57 -33.47 -8.64
C GLU A 178 20.89 -34.32 -9.88
N ALA A 179 20.19 -34.07 -10.98
CA ALA A 179 20.66 -34.42 -12.32
C ALA A 179 19.96 -33.53 -13.36
N ASP A 180 20.00 -32.21 -13.15
CA ASP A 180 19.54 -31.26 -14.16
C ASP A 180 20.59 -31.20 -15.28
N THR A 181 20.61 -32.22 -16.14
CA THR A 181 21.45 -32.35 -17.35
C THR A 181 20.99 -31.45 -18.50
N SER A 182 20.04 -30.55 -18.24
CA SER A 182 19.62 -29.54 -19.21
C SER A 182 20.84 -28.74 -19.68
N PRO A 183 21.07 -28.65 -21.01
CA PRO A 183 22.20 -27.92 -21.57
C PRO A 183 22.21 -26.51 -20.98
N ASN A 184 23.32 -26.17 -20.32
CA ASN A 184 23.49 -24.92 -19.59
C ASN A 184 23.27 -23.74 -20.56
N THR A 185 22.06 -23.16 -20.56
CA THR A 185 21.64 -22.10 -21.48
C THR A 185 22.39 -20.77 -21.26
N GLY A 186 23.38 -20.76 -20.36
CA GLY A 186 24.15 -19.58 -20.00
C GLY A 186 23.38 -18.55 -19.18
N ARG A 187 22.09 -18.80 -18.90
CA ARG A 187 21.23 -17.93 -18.10
C ARG A 187 21.41 -18.20 -16.61
N LEU A 188 21.36 -17.15 -15.81
CA LEU A 188 21.33 -17.26 -14.35
C LEU A 188 19.95 -17.75 -13.90
N LYS A 189 19.89 -18.94 -13.29
CA LYS A 189 18.65 -19.43 -12.66
C LYS A 189 18.45 -18.69 -11.33
N VAL A 190 17.41 -17.87 -11.21
CA VAL A 190 17.15 -17.05 -10.02
C VAL A 190 15.88 -17.52 -9.32
N ARG A 191 16.01 -17.93 -8.06
CA ARG A 191 14.90 -18.15 -7.12
C ARG A 191 14.84 -16.97 -6.14
N THR A 192 13.89 -16.06 -6.37
CA THR A 192 13.72 -14.86 -5.53
C THR A 192 12.26 -14.52 -5.24
N ARG A 193 12.02 -13.89 -4.09
CA ARG A 193 10.71 -13.33 -3.71
C ARG A 193 10.60 -11.85 -4.11
N HIS A 194 11.72 -11.14 -4.23
CA HIS A 194 11.73 -9.72 -4.59
C HIS A 194 12.87 -9.44 -5.58
N LEU A 195 12.52 -8.92 -6.76
CA LEU A 195 13.48 -8.39 -7.73
C LEU A 195 13.36 -6.87 -7.77
N VAL A 196 14.45 -6.17 -7.46
CA VAL A 196 14.54 -4.71 -7.46
C VAL A 196 15.49 -4.26 -8.55
N LEU A 197 14.99 -3.50 -9.51
CA LEU A 197 15.73 -2.96 -10.64
C LEU A 197 15.77 -1.44 -10.48
N LYS A 198 16.97 -0.85 -10.47
CA LYS A 198 17.15 0.58 -10.24
C LYS A 198 17.98 1.21 -11.33
N ASP A 199 17.55 2.37 -11.81
CA ASP A 199 18.34 3.21 -12.70
C ASP A 199 18.72 2.49 -14.02
N MET A 200 17.76 1.76 -14.60
CA MET A 200 17.93 0.99 -15.83
C MET A 200 17.08 1.57 -16.97
N SER A 201 17.63 1.55 -18.19
CA SER A 201 16.87 1.81 -19.41
C SER A 201 16.05 0.59 -19.80
N GLU A 202 15.02 0.79 -20.64
CA GLU A 202 14.20 -0.28 -21.19
C GLU A 202 15.04 -1.36 -21.90
N SER A 203 16.04 -0.94 -22.69
CA SER A 203 16.91 -1.84 -23.42
C SER A 203 17.79 -2.70 -22.49
N SER A 204 18.28 -2.14 -21.39
CA SER A 204 19.01 -2.91 -20.37
C SER A 204 18.12 -3.88 -19.61
N LEU A 205 16.84 -3.53 -19.38
CA LEU A 205 15.87 -4.43 -18.76
C LEU A 205 15.58 -5.64 -19.66
N ARG A 206 15.33 -5.41 -20.96
CA ARG A 206 15.17 -6.50 -21.95
C ARG A 206 16.38 -7.42 -21.97
N TRP A 207 17.58 -6.84 -22.05
CA TRP A 207 18.81 -7.63 -22.03
C TRP A 207 18.90 -8.46 -20.73
N LEU A 208 18.66 -7.85 -19.57
CA LEU A 208 18.73 -8.54 -18.29
C LEU A 208 17.75 -9.71 -18.22
N PHE A 209 16.50 -9.50 -18.64
CA PHE A 209 15.48 -10.56 -18.65
C PHE A 209 15.82 -11.70 -19.60
N ALA A 210 16.56 -11.44 -20.68
CA ALA A 210 17.10 -12.50 -21.54
C ALA A 210 18.25 -13.29 -20.88
N GLN A 211 18.92 -12.73 -19.87
CA GLN A 211 20.04 -13.36 -19.16
C GLN A 211 19.65 -14.07 -17.86
N ILE A 212 18.43 -13.85 -17.34
CA ILE A 212 17.96 -14.46 -16.11
C ILE A 212 16.77 -15.38 -16.36
N ASP A 213 16.72 -16.51 -15.66
CA ASP A 213 15.58 -17.41 -15.62
C ASP A 213 14.92 -17.34 -14.24
N VAL A 214 13.75 -16.72 -14.19
CA VAL A 214 12.92 -16.58 -12.98
C VAL A 214 11.69 -17.50 -13.01
N SER A 215 11.63 -18.47 -13.93
CA SER A 215 10.45 -19.32 -14.17
C SER A 215 9.97 -20.10 -12.95
N LYS A 216 10.84 -20.32 -11.95
CA LYS A 216 10.50 -20.99 -10.67
C LYS A 216 10.18 -20.01 -9.53
N SER A 217 10.21 -18.71 -9.77
CA SER A 217 10.04 -17.67 -8.76
C SER A 217 8.61 -17.16 -8.66
N ARG A 218 8.10 -17.04 -7.41
CA ARG A 218 6.93 -16.24 -7.06
C ARG A 218 7.46 -14.90 -6.56
N LEU A 219 7.38 -13.86 -7.38
CA LEU A 219 8.15 -12.65 -7.12
C LEU A 219 7.31 -11.38 -7.12
N PHE A 220 7.80 -10.38 -6.39
CA PHE A 220 7.41 -8.99 -6.49
C PHE A 220 8.48 -8.25 -7.31
N LEU A 221 8.09 -7.50 -8.33
CA LEU A 221 9.00 -6.73 -9.16
C LEU A 221 8.93 -5.24 -8.78
N SER A 222 10.07 -4.62 -8.53
CA SER A 222 10.15 -3.17 -8.31
C SER A 222 11.14 -2.52 -9.26
N ILE A 223 10.70 -1.50 -9.98
CA ILE A 223 11.48 -0.72 -10.94
C ILE A 223 11.54 0.72 -10.43
N TYR A 224 12.74 1.20 -10.11
CA TYR A 224 12.96 2.55 -9.59
C TYR A 224 13.81 3.37 -10.55
N TYR A 225 13.52 4.67 -10.65
CA TYR A 225 14.34 5.64 -11.38
C TYR A 225 14.61 5.20 -12.82
N ALA A 226 13.55 4.86 -13.55
CA ALA A 226 13.67 4.40 -14.93
C ALA A 226 13.15 5.48 -15.91
N PRO A 227 13.88 6.60 -16.07
CA PRO A 227 13.37 7.79 -16.75
C PRO A 227 13.14 7.58 -18.25
N ASP A 228 13.72 6.54 -18.85
CA ASP A 228 13.65 6.29 -20.29
C ASP A 228 12.64 5.21 -20.68
N ILE A 229 11.98 4.57 -19.72
CA ILE A 229 10.91 3.61 -20.03
C ILE A 229 9.69 4.39 -20.50
N THR A 230 9.19 4.05 -21.69
CA THR A 230 7.95 4.62 -22.24
C THR A 230 6.78 3.64 -22.20
N THR A 231 7.05 2.34 -22.21
CA THR A 231 6.02 1.29 -22.10
C THR A 231 6.45 0.15 -21.18
N LEU A 232 5.50 -0.64 -20.67
CA LEU A 232 5.80 -1.85 -19.90
C LEU A 232 5.91 -3.13 -20.74
N SER A 233 5.89 -3.04 -22.08
CA SER A 233 5.85 -4.22 -22.96
C SER A 233 7.10 -5.10 -22.86
N PHE A 234 8.23 -4.58 -22.36
CA PHE A 234 9.42 -5.38 -22.09
C PHE A 234 9.18 -6.47 -21.02
N LEU A 235 8.12 -6.34 -20.20
CA LEU A 235 7.68 -7.37 -19.26
C LEU A 235 7.05 -8.59 -19.93
N ASP A 236 6.65 -8.51 -21.21
CA ASP A 236 6.12 -9.67 -21.94
C ASP A 236 7.17 -10.77 -22.14
N HIS A 237 8.44 -10.48 -21.92
CA HIS A 237 9.55 -11.45 -21.94
C HIS A 237 9.93 -11.94 -20.53
N PHE A 238 9.37 -11.32 -19.50
CA PHE A 238 9.70 -11.62 -18.12
C PHE A 238 8.72 -12.66 -17.59
N MET A 239 9.18 -13.89 -17.47
CA MET A 239 8.32 -15.05 -17.27
C MET A 239 8.49 -15.71 -15.89
N PRO A 240 8.13 -15.05 -14.77
CA PRO A 240 8.13 -15.70 -13.46
C PRO A 240 7.06 -16.79 -13.36
N LYS A 241 7.13 -17.62 -12.32
CA LYS A 241 6.05 -18.57 -11.98
C LYS A 241 4.76 -17.80 -11.66
N VAL A 242 4.88 -16.78 -10.79
CA VAL A 242 3.79 -15.87 -10.42
C VAL A 242 4.38 -14.49 -10.19
N LEU A 243 3.80 -13.46 -10.81
CA LEU A 243 4.08 -12.07 -10.47
C LEU A 243 3.07 -11.61 -9.41
N THR A 244 3.51 -11.56 -8.15
CA THR A 244 2.65 -11.22 -7.01
C THR A 244 2.39 -9.72 -6.87
N GLY A 245 3.30 -8.90 -7.39
CA GLY A 245 3.18 -7.45 -7.38
C GLY A 245 4.15 -6.76 -8.33
N LEU A 246 3.76 -5.58 -8.78
CA LEU A 246 4.54 -4.68 -9.64
C LEU A 246 4.56 -3.28 -9.03
N TYR A 247 5.76 -2.74 -8.82
CA TYR A 247 5.95 -1.37 -8.38
C TYR A 247 6.86 -0.62 -9.36
N VAL A 248 6.38 0.46 -9.94
CA VAL A 248 7.14 1.35 -10.82
C VAL A 248 7.18 2.74 -10.19
N PHE A 249 8.38 3.24 -9.94
CA PHE A 249 8.63 4.53 -9.30
C PHE A 249 9.55 5.41 -10.13
N GLU A 250 9.18 6.68 -10.30
CA GLU A 250 9.96 7.70 -11.05
C GLU A 250 10.20 7.32 -12.53
N ALA A 251 9.25 6.64 -13.18
CA ALA A 251 9.25 6.39 -14.61
C ALA A 251 8.52 7.52 -15.35
N LYS A 252 9.08 8.72 -15.35
CA LYS A 252 8.41 9.97 -15.80
C LYS A 252 7.99 9.97 -17.27
N LYS A 253 8.63 9.17 -18.12
CA LYS A 253 8.29 9.00 -19.54
C LYS A 253 7.35 7.81 -19.80
N LEU A 254 6.95 7.04 -18.79
CA LEU A 254 6.08 5.88 -18.96
C LEU A 254 4.71 6.35 -19.41
N GLN A 255 4.37 6.16 -20.67
CA GLN A 255 3.13 6.62 -21.30
C GLN A 255 2.08 5.52 -21.40
N ASN A 256 2.48 4.25 -21.41
CA ASN A 256 1.56 3.14 -21.62
C ASN A 256 1.91 1.94 -20.73
N ILE A 257 0.92 1.35 -20.06
CA ILE A 257 1.10 0.20 -19.15
C ILE A 257 0.63 -1.13 -19.74
N ASP A 258 0.49 -1.23 -21.06
CA ASP A 258 0.13 -2.50 -21.68
C ASP A 258 1.26 -3.52 -21.51
N PHE A 259 0.93 -4.62 -20.84
CA PHE A 259 1.73 -5.83 -20.77
C PHE A 259 0.78 -7.02 -20.64
N TYR A 260 0.76 -7.88 -21.66
CA TYR A 260 -0.34 -8.82 -21.86
C TYR A 260 -0.24 -10.03 -20.93
N GLN A 261 0.99 -10.42 -20.55
CA GLN A 261 1.21 -11.72 -19.92
C GLN A 261 1.02 -11.71 -18.40
N ALA A 262 1.36 -10.62 -17.71
CA ALA A 262 1.26 -10.59 -16.24
C ALA A 262 -0.15 -10.27 -15.71
N LEU A 263 -1.09 -9.85 -16.55
CA LEU A 263 -2.49 -9.63 -16.13
C LEU A 263 -3.30 -10.93 -16.01
N GLY A 264 -2.84 -12.02 -16.63
CA GLY A 264 -3.36 -13.37 -16.36
C GLY A 264 -2.76 -14.02 -15.10
N THR A 265 -1.83 -13.34 -14.43
CA THR A 265 -1.22 -13.83 -13.18
C THR A 265 -1.94 -13.26 -11.97
N ASN A 266 -1.85 -13.92 -10.81
CA ASN A 266 -2.41 -13.48 -9.53
C ASN A 266 -1.70 -12.20 -9.00
N LEU A 267 -1.71 -11.13 -9.79
CA LEU A 267 -1.13 -9.84 -9.48
C LEU A 267 -2.04 -9.13 -8.47
N SER A 268 -1.59 -9.10 -7.22
CA SER A 268 -2.37 -8.51 -6.12
C SER A 268 -1.94 -7.09 -5.77
N VAL A 269 -0.78 -6.66 -6.25
CA VAL A 269 -0.25 -5.31 -6.00
C VAL A 269 0.17 -4.66 -7.32
N LEU A 270 -0.37 -3.49 -7.59
CA LEU A 270 0.11 -2.62 -8.66
C LEU A 270 0.35 -1.23 -8.10
N ARG A 271 1.57 -0.71 -8.25
CA ARG A 271 1.91 0.65 -7.81
C ARG A 271 2.63 1.42 -8.89
N LEU A 272 2.07 2.56 -9.29
CA LEU A 272 2.56 3.41 -10.37
C LEU A 272 2.73 4.85 -9.84
N VAL A 273 3.93 5.14 -9.33
CA VAL A 273 4.21 6.36 -8.56
C VAL A 273 5.19 7.27 -9.31
N ASP A 274 4.87 8.55 -9.38
CA ASP A 274 5.62 9.57 -10.16
C ASP A 274 5.89 9.16 -11.62
N VAL A 275 4.83 8.68 -12.28
CA VAL A 275 4.79 8.33 -13.71
C VAL A 275 4.23 9.48 -14.57
N HIS A 276 4.21 9.29 -15.89
CA HIS A 276 3.68 10.29 -16.83
C HIS A 276 2.21 10.64 -16.53
N ARG A 277 1.80 11.88 -16.83
CA ARG A 277 0.42 12.36 -16.56
C ARG A 277 -0.61 11.81 -17.53
N GLY A 278 -0.23 11.61 -18.78
CA GLY A 278 -1.06 10.97 -19.80
C GLY A 278 -0.73 9.49 -19.89
N LEU A 279 -0.72 8.81 -18.74
CA LEU A 279 -0.53 7.36 -18.71
C LEU A 279 -1.80 6.69 -19.25
N THR A 280 -1.65 5.85 -20.27
CA THR A 280 -2.77 5.15 -20.91
C THR A 280 -2.62 3.64 -20.78
N ALA A 281 -3.71 2.94 -21.06
CA ALA A 281 -3.75 1.49 -21.19
C ALA A 281 -4.75 1.13 -22.29
N SER A 282 -4.53 -0.01 -22.96
CA SER A 282 -5.51 -0.60 -23.86
C SER A 282 -6.77 -1.02 -23.11
N PRO A 283 -7.93 -1.11 -23.80
CA PRO A 283 -9.17 -1.61 -23.22
C PRO A 283 -9.01 -2.98 -22.54
N ASP A 284 -8.25 -3.89 -23.14
CA ASP A 284 -8.01 -5.22 -22.59
C ASP A 284 -7.22 -5.17 -21.27
N THR A 285 -6.17 -4.34 -21.23
CA THR A 285 -5.41 -4.11 -20.00
C THR A 285 -6.28 -3.52 -18.90
N LEU A 286 -7.07 -2.48 -19.22
CA LEU A 286 -7.98 -1.85 -18.24
C LEU A 286 -9.04 -2.84 -17.74
N ALA A 287 -9.65 -3.63 -18.62
CA ALA A 287 -10.64 -4.64 -18.25
C ALA A 287 -10.04 -5.74 -17.37
N ALA A 288 -8.80 -6.15 -17.63
CA ALA A 288 -8.09 -7.11 -16.78
C ALA A 288 -7.75 -6.52 -15.40
N LEU A 289 -7.28 -5.27 -15.36
CA LEU A 289 -7.02 -4.56 -14.11
C LEU A 289 -8.30 -4.39 -13.27
N ALA A 290 -9.43 -4.11 -13.91
CA ALA A 290 -10.70 -3.84 -13.24
C ALA A 290 -11.32 -5.11 -12.62
N ARG A 291 -11.12 -6.28 -13.25
CA ARG A 291 -11.59 -7.58 -12.74
C ARG A 291 -10.72 -8.17 -11.64
N SER A 292 -9.53 -7.61 -11.41
CA SER A 292 -8.59 -8.13 -10.43
C SER A 292 -8.98 -7.73 -9.00
N CYS A 293 -8.65 -8.59 -8.03
CA CYS A 293 -8.80 -8.28 -6.60
C CYS A 293 -7.47 -7.79 -6.03
N TRP A 294 -7.41 -6.52 -5.67
CA TRP A 294 -6.17 -5.86 -5.27
C TRP A 294 -5.97 -5.89 -3.76
N SER A 295 -4.79 -6.30 -3.30
CA SER A 295 -4.36 -5.98 -1.94
C SER A 295 -3.88 -4.52 -1.85
N SER A 296 -3.27 -4.00 -2.92
CA SER A 296 -2.86 -2.60 -3.00
C SER A 296 -2.82 -2.12 -4.46
N LEU A 297 -3.54 -1.05 -4.75
CA LEU A 297 -3.59 -0.42 -6.07
C LEU A 297 -3.22 1.07 -5.94
N ASP A 298 -2.04 1.46 -6.42
CA ASP A 298 -1.57 2.84 -6.47
C ASP A 298 -1.46 3.29 -7.93
N VAL A 299 -2.33 4.21 -8.33
CA VAL A 299 -2.46 4.65 -9.72
C VAL A 299 -2.63 6.17 -9.82
N PRO A 300 -2.20 6.77 -10.94
CA PRO A 300 -2.57 8.14 -11.27
C PRO A 300 -4.09 8.29 -11.41
N ALA A 301 -4.59 9.47 -11.03
CA ALA A 301 -5.99 9.85 -11.14
C ALA A 301 -6.63 9.60 -12.53
N ASN A 302 -5.91 9.89 -13.62
CA ASN A 302 -6.42 9.68 -14.98
C ASN A 302 -6.63 8.19 -15.29
N LEU A 303 -5.68 7.34 -14.88
CA LEU A 303 -5.80 5.89 -15.07
C LEU A 303 -6.92 5.31 -14.19
N TRP A 304 -7.07 5.80 -12.95
CA TRP A 304 -8.21 5.43 -12.09
C TRP A 304 -9.54 5.70 -12.79
N SER A 305 -9.71 6.89 -13.37
CA SER A 305 -10.93 7.27 -14.09
C SER A 305 -11.22 6.36 -15.29
N GLU A 306 -10.19 5.97 -16.06
CA GLU A 306 -10.36 5.02 -17.16
C GLU A 306 -10.76 3.62 -16.66
N LEU A 307 -10.11 3.16 -15.59
CA LEU A 307 -10.35 1.85 -14.97
C LEU A 307 -11.80 1.66 -14.51
N VAL A 308 -12.32 2.65 -13.78
CA VAL A 308 -13.70 2.58 -13.25
C VAL A 308 -14.76 2.77 -14.33
N ASN A 309 -14.44 3.46 -15.43
CA ASN A 309 -15.37 3.68 -16.53
C ASN A 309 -15.52 2.47 -17.45
N ILE A 310 -14.46 1.67 -17.63
CA ILE A 310 -14.54 0.45 -18.44
C ILE A 310 -15.16 -0.73 -17.68
N SER A 311 -15.16 -0.67 -16.35
CA SER A 311 -15.54 -1.80 -15.52
C SER A 311 -17.05 -2.01 -15.51
N SER A 312 -17.49 -3.23 -15.84
CA SER A 312 -18.87 -3.69 -15.66
C SER A 312 -19.18 -4.12 -14.22
N GLN A 313 -18.17 -4.18 -13.35
CA GLN A 313 -18.28 -4.58 -11.95
C GLN A 313 -17.54 -3.59 -11.04
N PRO A 314 -17.87 -3.50 -9.74
CA PRO A 314 -17.06 -2.77 -8.78
C PRO A 314 -15.59 -3.24 -8.80
N VAL A 315 -14.65 -2.30 -8.95
CA VAL A 315 -13.23 -2.59 -8.68
C VAL A 315 -13.08 -2.90 -7.20
N VAL A 316 -12.44 -4.03 -6.87
CA VAL A 316 -12.27 -4.49 -5.48
C VAL A 316 -10.82 -4.34 -5.05
N ALA A 317 -10.58 -3.58 -3.98
CA ALA A 317 -9.25 -3.38 -3.44
C ALA A 317 -9.25 -3.22 -1.92
N GLU A 318 -8.28 -3.82 -1.22
CA GLU A 318 -8.09 -3.55 0.21
C GLU A 318 -7.57 -2.12 0.43
N SER A 319 -6.60 -1.69 -0.37
CA SER A 319 -6.06 -0.33 -0.32
C SER A 319 -5.89 0.27 -1.71
N VAL A 320 -6.44 1.48 -1.90
CA VAL A 320 -6.25 2.28 -3.11
C VAL A 320 -5.49 3.57 -2.76
N VAL A 321 -4.46 3.87 -3.55
CA VAL A 321 -3.77 5.16 -3.53
C VAL A 321 -4.02 5.83 -4.88
N ILE A 322 -4.57 7.04 -4.87
CA ILE A 322 -4.80 7.82 -6.08
C ILE A 322 -3.89 9.03 -6.02
N THR A 323 -2.91 9.05 -6.92
CA THR A 323 -2.05 10.22 -7.09
C THR A 323 -2.83 11.29 -7.86
N VAL A 324 -3.25 12.32 -7.13
CA VAL A 324 -3.92 13.50 -7.65
C VAL A 324 -2.92 14.66 -7.79
N LYS A 325 -3.03 15.43 -8.87
CA LYS A 325 -2.32 16.70 -8.98
C LYS A 325 -3.32 17.81 -8.72
N PHE A 326 -3.26 18.42 -7.53
CA PHE A 326 -4.13 19.54 -7.13
C PHE A 326 -3.78 20.82 -7.90
N LEU A 327 -4.05 20.78 -9.20
CA LEU A 327 -4.12 21.94 -10.07
C LEU A 327 -5.56 22.46 -10.09
N GLN A 328 -5.75 23.74 -10.45
CA GLN A 328 -7.08 24.36 -10.57
C GLN A 328 -8.06 23.59 -11.49
N LYS A 329 -7.56 22.68 -12.34
CA LYS A 329 -8.34 21.85 -13.28
C LYS A 329 -8.91 20.53 -12.70
N LEU A 330 -8.80 20.29 -11.38
CA LEU A 330 -9.31 19.05 -10.76
C LEU A 330 -10.83 18.90 -10.79
N ASP A 331 -11.59 19.94 -11.16
CA ASP A 331 -13.05 19.88 -11.26
C ASP A 331 -13.53 18.71 -12.13
N VAL A 332 -12.75 18.33 -13.15
CA VAL A 332 -13.10 17.19 -14.01
C VAL A 332 -13.12 15.88 -13.23
N LEU A 333 -12.15 15.60 -12.36
CA LEU A 333 -12.11 14.34 -11.61
C LEU A 333 -13.25 14.22 -10.60
N TRP A 334 -13.57 15.34 -9.92
CA TRP A 334 -14.64 15.39 -8.92
C TRP A 334 -16.05 15.33 -9.54
N SER A 335 -16.15 15.64 -10.84
CA SER A 335 -17.39 15.56 -11.62
C SER A 335 -17.71 14.16 -12.14
N ILE A 336 -16.76 13.22 -12.08
CA ILE A 336 -16.98 11.87 -12.61
C ILE A 336 -17.96 11.13 -11.70
N ILE A 337 -19.06 10.68 -12.29
CA ILE A 337 -20.04 9.78 -11.68
C ILE A 337 -19.76 8.38 -12.21
N HIS A 338 -19.36 7.47 -11.33
CA HIS A 338 -19.11 6.07 -11.72
C HIS A 338 -20.43 5.29 -11.74
N HIS A 339 -20.59 4.39 -12.71
CA HIS A 339 -21.73 3.48 -12.77
C HIS A 339 -21.76 2.54 -11.55
N HIS A 340 -20.59 2.15 -11.06
CA HIS A 340 -20.41 1.30 -9.91
C HIS A 340 -19.43 1.92 -8.91
N ARG A 341 -19.77 1.87 -7.63
CA ARG A 341 -18.87 2.28 -6.54
C ARG A 341 -17.78 1.23 -6.37
N ALA A 342 -16.52 1.62 -6.39
CA ALA A 342 -15.41 0.72 -6.10
C ALA A 342 -15.46 0.26 -4.64
N ARG A 343 -15.25 -1.03 -4.37
CA ARG A 343 -15.22 -1.56 -3.00
C ARG A 343 -13.81 -1.44 -2.45
N VAL A 344 -13.61 -0.46 -1.58
CA VAL A 344 -12.30 -0.08 -1.04
C VAL A 344 -12.35 0.08 0.46
N ARG A 345 -11.46 -0.59 1.19
CA ARG A 345 -11.37 -0.43 2.65
C ARG A 345 -10.57 0.82 3.04
N ARG A 346 -9.37 0.99 2.47
CA ARG A 346 -8.48 2.12 2.73
C ARG A 346 -8.21 2.94 1.47
N LEU A 347 -8.57 4.22 1.48
CA LEU A 347 -8.31 5.16 0.39
C LEU A 347 -7.27 6.21 0.79
N ILE A 348 -6.24 6.38 -0.03
CA ILE A 348 -5.23 7.42 0.12
C ILE A 348 -5.27 8.34 -1.10
N LEU A 349 -5.51 9.63 -0.91
CA LEU A 349 -5.44 10.64 -1.96
C LEU A 349 -4.13 11.41 -1.80
N PHE A 350 -3.18 11.17 -2.71
CA PHE A 350 -1.84 11.73 -2.60
C PHE A 350 -1.66 12.93 -3.54
N SER A 351 -1.34 14.11 -2.98
CA SER A 351 -1.00 15.31 -3.76
C SER A 351 0.49 15.37 -4.10
N SER A 352 0.87 15.11 -5.36
CA SER A 352 2.29 15.09 -5.73
C SER A 352 2.95 16.47 -5.78
N VAL A 353 2.31 17.50 -6.33
CA VAL A 353 2.82 18.88 -6.38
C VAL A 353 1.67 19.84 -6.69
N GLY A 354 1.43 20.84 -5.84
CA GLY A 354 0.48 21.90 -6.15
C GLY A 354 0.53 23.05 -5.15
N HIS A 355 0.53 24.30 -5.65
CA HIS A 355 0.44 25.52 -4.84
C HIS A 355 -1.00 25.83 -4.36
N GLY A 356 -1.94 24.91 -4.60
CA GLY A 356 -3.35 25.11 -4.30
C GLY A 356 -3.64 24.96 -2.81
N LYS A 357 -4.18 26.01 -2.19
CA LYS A 357 -4.77 25.91 -0.84
C LYS A 357 -5.94 24.92 -0.88
N LEU A 358 -5.92 23.94 0.02
CA LEU A 358 -7.10 23.14 0.33
C LEU A 358 -8.06 24.07 1.09
N THR A 359 -9.23 24.35 0.53
CA THR A 359 -10.29 25.11 1.19
C THR A 359 -11.28 24.16 1.84
N LYS A 360 -12.15 24.68 2.73
CA LYS A 360 -13.23 23.90 3.33
C LYS A 360 -14.13 23.27 2.27
N ASP A 361 -14.49 24.03 1.24
CA ASP A 361 -15.35 23.54 0.16
C ASP A 361 -14.68 22.47 -0.69
N ARG A 362 -13.37 22.61 -0.97
CA ARG A 362 -12.62 21.56 -1.69
C ARG A 362 -12.54 20.28 -0.86
N PHE A 363 -12.26 20.39 0.43
CA PHE A 363 -12.25 19.24 1.33
C PHE A 363 -13.62 18.56 1.37
N ARG A 364 -14.71 19.34 1.43
CA ARG A 364 -16.08 18.83 1.34
C ARG A 364 -16.32 18.09 0.02
N HIS A 365 -16.02 18.71 -1.11
CA HIS A 365 -16.20 18.10 -2.44
C HIS A 365 -15.36 16.84 -2.62
N THR A 366 -14.14 16.81 -2.06
CA THR A 366 -13.30 15.61 -2.07
C THR A 366 -13.97 14.47 -1.32
N LEU A 367 -14.44 14.69 -0.08
CA LEU A 367 -15.10 13.63 0.70
C LEU A 367 -16.47 13.23 0.12
N ASP A 368 -17.22 14.18 -0.43
CA ASP A 368 -18.47 13.89 -1.14
C ASP A 368 -18.21 12.99 -2.36
N TRP A 369 -17.18 13.31 -3.16
CA TRP A 369 -16.73 12.44 -4.25
C TRP A 369 -16.32 11.06 -3.75
N VAL A 370 -15.59 10.96 -2.63
CA VAL A 370 -15.25 9.65 -2.05
C VAL A 370 -16.52 8.86 -1.72
N GLY A 371 -17.52 9.50 -1.12
CA GLY A 371 -18.83 8.91 -0.83
C GLY A 371 -19.60 8.44 -2.07
N ARG A 372 -19.49 9.17 -3.19
CA ARG A 372 -20.15 8.81 -4.46
C ARG A 372 -19.42 7.72 -5.24
N CYS A 373 -18.10 7.62 -5.08
CA CYS A 373 -17.25 6.78 -5.92
C CYS A 373 -16.82 5.46 -5.26
N PHE A 374 -16.83 5.38 -3.93
CA PHE A 374 -16.32 4.23 -3.19
C PHE A 374 -17.34 3.72 -2.20
N ASP A 375 -17.37 2.40 -2.01
CA ASP A 375 -18.15 1.70 -0.99
C ASP A 375 -17.20 0.95 -0.04
N GLY A 376 -17.63 0.74 1.20
CA GLY A 376 -16.85 0.00 2.19
C GLY A 376 -15.66 0.75 2.79
N VAL A 377 -15.53 2.06 2.57
CA VAL A 377 -14.39 2.86 3.04
C VAL A 377 -14.42 3.01 4.55
N GLU A 378 -13.41 2.44 5.21
CA GLU A 378 -13.16 2.54 6.64
C GLU A 378 -12.12 3.62 6.96
N GLU A 379 -11.17 3.82 6.04
CA GLU A 379 -10.07 4.76 6.22
C GLU A 379 -9.88 5.66 5.01
N VAL A 380 -9.79 6.97 5.25
CA VAL A 380 -9.43 7.96 4.25
C VAL A 380 -8.20 8.75 4.73
N ASN A 381 -7.15 8.77 3.92
CA ASN A 381 -5.99 9.64 4.13
C ASN A 381 -5.87 10.60 2.94
N ILE A 382 -5.93 11.90 3.22
CA ILE A 382 -5.70 12.94 2.22
C ILE A 382 -4.31 13.51 2.50
N ASP A 383 -3.30 13.03 1.78
CA ASP A 383 -1.92 13.47 1.94
C ASP A 383 -1.68 14.76 1.16
N ILE A 384 -1.53 15.85 1.92
CA ILE A 384 -1.28 17.20 1.41
C ILE A 384 0.03 17.76 1.98
N TYR A 385 0.72 18.55 1.16
CA TYR A 385 1.96 19.19 1.55
C TYR A 385 1.78 20.09 2.80
N LYS A 386 2.74 20.05 3.73
CA LYS A 386 2.65 20.65 5.08
C LYS A 386 2.12 22.08 5.12
N VAL A 387 2.49 22.92 4.15
CA VAL A 387 2.09 24.34 4.11
C VAL A 387 0.56 24.52 4.03
N PHE A 388 -0.16 23.54 3.50
CA PHE A 388 -1.63 23.60 3.36
C PHE A 388 -2.40 23.05 4.56
N GLN A 389 -1.72 22.42 5.51
CA GLN A 389 -2.37 21.82 6.69
C GLN A 389 -2.87 22.88 7.67
N THR A 390 -2.33 24.11 7.67
CA THR A 390 -2.62 25.10 8.73
C THR A 390 -4.05 25.67 8.67
N ILE A 391 -4.59 25.94 7.49
CA ILE A 391 -5.92 26.57 7.35
C ILE A 391 -7.04 25.57 7.61
N VAL A 392 -7.02 24.42 6.94
CA VAL A 392 -8.04 23.38 7.16
C VAL A 392 -7.83 22.69 8.49
N GLY A 393 -6.58 22.51 8.92
CA GLY A 393 -6.28 21.85 10.18
C GLY A 393 -6.74 22.65 11.40
N SER A 394 -6.57 23.97 11.41
CA SER A 394 -7.15 24.80 12.47
C SER A 394 -8.68 24.74 12.49
N PHE A 395 -9.31 24.69 11.32
CA PHE A 395 -10.77 24.53 11.21
C PHE A 395 -11.29 23.17 11.70
N LEU A 396 -10.55 22.08 11.42
CA LEU A 396 -10.97 20.72 11.76
C LEU A 396 -10.57 20.30 13.17
N LYS A 397 -9.65 21.02 13.83
CA LYS A 397 -9.14 20.65 15.15
C LYS A 397 -10.26 20.56 16.21
N ASP A 398 -11.23 21.46 16.11
CA ASP A 398 -12.31 21.60 17.09
C ASP A 398 -13.66 21.12 16.52
N ARG A 399 -13.63 20.36 15.42
CA ARG A 399 -14.84 19.93 14.70
C ARG A 399 -14.76 18.48 14.32
N CYS A 400 -15.92 17.85 14.32
CA CYS A 400 -16.02 16.46 13.93
C CYS A 400 -16.69 16.36 12.57
N ILE A 401 -16.30 15.37 11.80
CA ILE A 401 -16.69 15.25 10.40
C ILE A 401 -17.83 14.25 10.30
N TYR A 402 -18.97 14.70 9.80
CA TYR A 402 -20.10 13.81 9.51
C TYR A 402 -20.19 13.60 8.00
N ALA A 403 -20.15 12.34 7.58
CA ALA A 403 -20.25 11.97 6.17
C ALA A 403 -21.28 10.86 5.99
N LYS A 404 -22.53 11.22 5.67
CA LYS A 404 -23.63 10.26 5.48
C LYS A 404 -23.34 9.24 4.38
N THR A 405 -22.63 9.66 3.34
CA THR A 405 -22.25 8.84 2.18
C THR A 405 -21.13 7.84 2.48
N LEU A 406 -20.49 7.96 3.65
CA LEU A 406 -19.38 7.11 4.11
C LEU A 406 -19.69 6.51 5.50
N PRO A 407 -20.71 5.65 5.61
CA PRO A 407 -21.20 5.17 6.91
C PRO A 407 -20.21 4.30 7.68
N LYS A 408 -19.20 3.73 7.00
CA LYS A 408 -18.16 2.88 7.63
C LYS A 408 -16.88 3.65 7.97
N LEU A 409 -16.80 4.94 7.66
CA LEU A 409 -15.61 5.74 7.89
C LEU A 409 -15.30 5.81 9.39
N ALA A 410 -14.19 5.20 9.79
CA ALA A 410 -13.70 5.19 11.16
C ALA A 410 -12.49 6.10 11.34
N HIS A 411 -11.64 6.19 10.30
CA HIS A 411 -10.40 6.95 10.35
C HIS A 411 -10.31 7.94 9.19
N LEU A 412 -10.10 9.21 9.51
CA LEU A 412 -9.87 10.25 8.54
C LEU A 412 -8.62 11.04 8.92
N THR A 413 -7.64 11.07 8.03
CA THR A 413 -6.40 11.82 8.22
C THR A 413 -6.20 12.83 7.10
N LEU A 414 -5.68 14.00 7.47
CA LEU A 414 -5.30 15.06 6.55
C LEU A 414 -3.81 15.33 6.74
N GLY A 415 -2.98 14.63 5.96
CA GLY A 415 -1.55 14.54 6.18
C GLY A 415 -1.24 13.95 7.56
N ALA A 416 -0.71 14.76 8.47
CA ALA A 416 -0.40 14.35 9.84
C ALA A 416 -1.54 14.62 10.85
N LEU A 417 -2.60 15.32 10.44
CA LEU A 417 -3.72 15.64 11.32
C LEU A 417 -4.71 14.48 11.35
N TYR A 418 -5.02 13.98 12.54
CA TYR A 418 -6.14 13.08 12.76
C TYR A 418 -7.42 13.89 12.88
N CYS A 419 -8.37 13.65 11.97
CA CYS A 419 -9.67 14.28 12.02
C CYS A 419 -10.65 13.37 12.74
N GLN A 420 -11.43 13.94 13.63
CA GLN A 420 -12.42 13.18 14.35
C GLN A 420 -13.64 12.93 13.46
N VAL A 421 -14.07 11.67 13.34
CA VAL A 421 -15.24 11.29 12.52
C VAL A 421 -16.44 11.08 13.42
N TYR A 422 -17.57 11.70 13.05
CA TYR A 422 -18.85 11.50 13.72
C TYR A 422 -19.51 10.24 13.17
N ASN A 423 -19.62 9.22 14.02
CA ASN A 423 -20.39 8.02 13.72
C ASN A 423 -21.75 8.09 14.43
N PRO A 424 -22.88 8.26 13.70
CA PRO A 424 -24.20 8.33 14.32
C PRO A 424 -24.60 7.06 15.06
N GLU A 425 -23.96 5.93 14.78
CA GLU A 425 -24.22 4.66 15.45
C GLU A 425 -23.60 4.58 16.85
N GLN A 426 -22.62 5.45 17.13
CA GLN A 426 -21.81 5.45 18.36
C GLN A 426 -21.88 6.78 19.11
N ALA A 427 -22.22 7.88 18.43
CA ALA A 427 -22.22 9.20 19.04
C ALA A 427 -23.36 9.37 20.06
N ILE A 428 -23.10 10.18 21.07
CA ILE A 428 -24.10 10.67 22.03
C ILE A 428 -24.37 12.13 21.68
N LEU A 429 -25.63 12.49 21.51
CA LEU A 429 -26.04 13.89 21.35
C LEU A 429 -26.45 14.43 22.72
N TRP A 430 -25.67 15.36 23.29
CA TRP A 430 -26.05 16.06 24.51
C TRP A 430 -26.89 17.28 24.17
N VAL A 431 -28.12 17.28 24.66
CA VAL A 431 -29.08 18.36 24.48
C VAL A 431 -29.32 19.00 25.84
N SER A 432 -29.25 20.33 25.94
CA SER A 432 -29.65 21.01 27.17
C SER A 432 -31.11 20.69 27.50
N SER A 433 -31.47 20.63 28.77
CA SER A 433 -32.85 20.32 29.18
C SER A 433 -33.90 21.23 28.52
N GLY A 434 -33.53 22.50 28.26
CA GLY A 434 -34.39 23.46 27.55
C GLY A 434 -34.58 23.15 26.07
N MET A 435 -33.55 22.60 25.41
CA MET A 435 -33.59 22.25 23.98
C MET A 435 -34.18 20.86 23.71
N CYS A 436 -34.39 20.04 24.75
CA CYS A 436 -34.94 18.69 24.63
C CYS A 436 -36.31 18.65 23.93
N LYS A 437 -37.15 19.68 24.14
CA LYS A 437 -38.45 19.80 23.46
C LYS A 437 -38.31 20.09 21.96
N LEU A 438 -37.32 20.87 21.56
CA LEU A 438 -37.05 21.16 20.15
C LEU A 438 -36.48 19.93 19.45
N TRP A 439 -35.55 19.24 20.10
CA TRP A 439 -35.05 17.96 19.64
C TRP A 439 -36.17 16.94 19.46
N ALA A 440 -37.02 16.74 20.46
CA ALA A 440 -38.11 15.76 20.40
C ALA A 440 -39.12 16.04 19.26
N ARG A 441 -39.21 17.30 18.80
CA ARG A 441 -40.06 17.71 17.68
C ARG A 441 -39.37 17.60 16.31
N GLY A 442 -38.09 17.24 16.25
CA GLY A 442 -37.31 17.21 15.01
C GLY A 442 -36.89 18.58 14.48
N VAL A 443 -37.13 19.66 15.24
CA VAL A 443 -36.86 21.05 14.82
C VAL A 443 -35.56 21.60 15.42
N LEU A 444 -34.73 20.75 16.04
CA LEU A 444 -33.45 21.17 16.60
C LEU A 444 -32.53 21.73 15.52
N CYS A 445 -32.58 21.22 14.28
CA CYS A 445 -31.72 21.72 13.21
C CYS A 445 -32.15 23.09 12.66
N ASP A 446 -33.42 23.46 12.85
CA ASP A 446 -34.00 24.70 12.34
C ASP A 446 -33.79 25.87 13.31
N TYR A 447 -33.30 25.60 14.53
CA TYR A 447 -33.15 26.62 15.54
C TYR A 447 -31.91 27.49 15.25
N PRO A 448 -32.04 28.83 15.15
CA PRO A 448 -30.98 29.71 14.65
C PRO A 448 -29.73 29.77 15.55
N PHE A 449 -29.84 29.33 16.81
CA PHE A 449 -28.72 29.28 17.76
C PHE A 449 -28.02 27.92 17.82
N THR A 450 -28.64 26.86 17.29
CA THR A 450 -28.03 25.54 17.15
C THR A 450 -27.36 25.45 15.79
N SER A 451 -26.30 26.23 15.60
CA SER A 451 -25.43 26.05 14.45
C SER A 451 -24.70 24.73 14.63
N TRP A 452 -25.35 23.60 14.35
CA TRP A 452 -24.70 22.30 14.30
C TRP A 452 -23.53 22.35 13.31
N ASP A 453 -23.59 23.23 12.30
CA ASP A 453 -22.48 23.61 11.41
C ASP A 453 -21.21 24.08 12.14
N ASN A 454 -21.30 24.56 13.38
CA ASN A 454 -20.14 24.93 14.19
C ASN A 454 -19.54 23.74 14.96
N LEU A 455 -20.34 22.73 15.28
CA LEU A 455 -19.93 21.52 16.00
C LEU A 455 -19.50 20.39 15.05
N LEU A 456 -20.23 20.26 13.95
CA LEU A 456 -20.11 19.21 12.95
C LEU A 456 -19.85 19.82 11.58
N PHE A 457 -18.85 19.28 10.90
CA PHE A 457 -18.64 19.53 9.49
C PHE A 457 -19.34 18.44 8.69
N SER A 458 -20.59 18.70 8.29
CA SER A 458 -21.35 17.79 7.42
C SER A 458 -20.85 17.89 5.98
N ILE A 459 -20.49 16.74 5.41
CA ILE A 459 -20.02 16.64 4.03
C ILE A 459 -21.17 16.83 3.04
N ASP A 460 -22.30 16.21 3.31
CA ASP A 460 -23.49 16.23 2.46
C ASP A 460 -24.48 17.35 2.83
N ARG A 461 -24.12 18.22 3.77
CA ARG A 461 -24.97 19.31 4.31
C ARG A 461 -26.31 18.81 4.89
N SER A 462 -26.43 17.51 5.14
CA SER A 462 -27.57 16.98 5.88
C SER A 462 -27.23 16.90 7.37
N PRO A 463 -28.21 17.15 8.25
CA PRO A 463 -28.04 16.96 9.68
C PRO A 463 -27.88 15.46 9.99
N PRO A 464 -27.07 15.09 10.99
CA PRO A 464 -26.97 13.70 11.39
C PRO A 464 -28.29 13.15 11.94
N PRO A 465 -28.56 11.84 11.80
CA PRO A 465 -29.82 11.23 12.25
C PRO A 465 -30.18 11.51 13.71
N LEU A 466 -29.19 11.58 14.61
CA LEU A 466 -29.44 11.86 16.02
C LEU A 466 -30.01 13.26 16.27
N PHE A 467 -29.86 14.21 15.35
CA PHE A 467 -30.43 15.54 15.47
C PHE A 467 -31.91 15.60 15.06
N ASN A 468 -32.44 14.52 14.46
CA ASN A 468 -33.81 14.42 14.02
C ASN A 468 -34.42 13.09 14.47
N PRO A 469 -35.02 13.00 15.67
CA PRO A 469 -35.61 11.76 16.16
C PRO A 469 -36.65 11.24 15.17
N SER A 470 -36.71 9.92 15.02
CA SER A 470 -37.73 9.26 14.20
C SER A 470 -39.12 9.72 14.64
N THR A 471 -39.92 10.22 13.70
CA THR A 471 -41.25 10.85 13.87
C THR A 471 -42.32 9.97 14.56
N HIS A 472 -41.96 8.77 15.00
CA HIS A 472 -42.86 7.76 15.57
C HIS A 472 -42.58 7.40 17.04
N ALA A 473 -41.58 8.02 17.67
CA ALA A 473 -41.30 7.72 19.07
C ALA A 473 -42.06 8.69 19.99
N ASP A 474 -42.89 8.15 20.88
CA ASP A 474 -43.18 8.76 22.18
C ASP A 474 -41.85 8.88 22.92
N VAL A 475 -41.04 9.89 22.57
CA VAL A 475 -39.68 9.97 23.08
C VAL A 475 -39.75 10.06 24.60
N PRO A 476 -39.19 9.08 25.33
CA PRO A 476 -39.20 9.12 26.77
C PRO A 476 -38.52 10.40 27.25
N LYS A 477 -39.32 11.23 27.94
CA LYS A 477 -38.92 12.55 28.42
C LYS A 477 -38.04 12.49 29.67
N GLU A 478 -37.65 11.28 30.09
CA GLU A 478 -36.99 11.02 31.37
C GLU A 478 -35.68 10.26 31.19
N CYS A 479 -34.73 10.55 32.08
CA CYS A 479 -33.50 9.80 32.18
C CYS A 479 -33.80 8.35 32.58
N PHE A 480 -33.38 7.37 31.79
CA PHE A 480 -33.67 5.96 32.10
C PHE A 480 -33.00 5.42 33.38
N MET A 481 -32.06 6.17 33.98
CA MET A 481 -31.36 5.77 35.19
C MET A 481 -31.96 6.35 36.48
N CYS A 482 -32.36 7.63 36.46
CA CYS A 482 -32.92 8.29 37.66
C CYS A 482 -34.41 8.64 37.54
N SER A 483 -35.03 8.36 36.39
CA SER A 483 -36.43 8.67 36.07
C SER A 483 -36.81 10.15 36.19
N LYS A 484 -35.84 11.06 36.25
CA LYS A 484 -36.11 12.51 36.21
C LYS A 484 -36.44 12.96 34.79
N THR A 485 -37.51 13.73 34.63
CA THR A 485 -37.89 14.33 33.35
C THR A 485 -36.98 15.50 32.96
N ALA A 486 -36.95 15.88 31.68
CA ALA A 486 -36.27 17.09 31.22
C ALA A 486 -36.73 18.34 32.00
N GLU A 487 -38.04 18.47 32.28
CA GLU A 487 -38.58 19.55 33.10
C GLU A 487 -38.07 19.49 34.54
N ALA A 488 -38.08 18.30 35.18
CA ALA A 488 -37.59 18.15 36.54
C ALA A 488 -36.09 18.46 36.65
N LEU A 489 -35.30 18.07 35.66
CA LEU A 489 -33.88 18.42 35.57
C LEU A 489 -33.69 19.93 35.42
N SER A 490 -34.54 20.61 34.64
CA SER A 490 -34.48 22.07 34.47
C SER A 490 -34.85 22.88 35.72
N MET A 491 -35.41 22.25 36.76
CA MET A 491 -35.75 22.89 38.03
C MET A 491 -34.65 22.76 39.10
N LEU A 492 -33.59 21.99 38.84
CA LEU A 492 -32.51 21.80 39.81
C LEU A 492 -31.66 23.08 39.96
N PRO A 493 -31.11 23.35 41.16
CA PRO A 493 -30.07 24.37 41.31
C PRO A 493 -28.92 24.04 40.35
N ASN A 494 -28.56 24.97 39.45
CA ASN A 494 -27.63 24.77 38.32
C ASN A 494 -28.21 24.11 37.05
N ALA A 495 -29.53 24.19 36.84
CA ALA A 495 -30.23 23.69 35.65
C ALA A 495 -29.62 24.08 34.30
N TYR A 496 -28.92 25.22 34.21
CA TYR A 496 -28.28 25.70 32.98
C TYR A 496 -27.09 24.84 32.50
N LEU A 497 -26.66 23.83 33.28
CA LEU A 497 -25.58 22.89 32.91
C LEU A 497 -26.04 21.43 32.81
N ILE A 498 -27.34 21.16 32.93
CA ILE A 498 -27.81 19.77 32.95
C ILE A 498 -28.15 19.32 31.53
N TYR A 499 -27.28 18.46 30.99
CA TYR A 499 -27.47 17.87 29.66
C TYR A 499 -28.16 16.51 29.73
N LEU A 500 -29.03 16.28 28.75
CA LEU A 500 -29.62 14.98 28.45
C LEU A 500 -28.92 14.42 27.21
N GLY A 501 -28.23 13.29 27.38
CA GLY A 501 -27.57 12.58 26.31
C GLY A 501 -28.54 11.62 25.65
N VAL A 502 -28.80 11.79 24.35
CA VAL A 502 -29.46 10.78 23.52
C VAL A 502 -28.43 9.68 23.27
N VAL A 503 -28.56 8.57 23.99
CA VAL A 503 -27.50 7.55 24.05
C VAL A 503 -27.68 6.45 23.01
N CYS A 504 -28.86 6.27 22.42
CA CYS A 504 -29.06 5.21 21.43
C CYS A 504 -30.04 5.61 20.33
N ARG A 505 -30.10 4.80 19.25
CA ARG A 505 -30.96 5.04 18.08
C ARG A 505 -32.46 5.10 18.38
N ASN A 506 -32.89 4.49 19.48
CA ASN A 506 -34.28 4.53 19.93
C ASN A 506 -34.63 5.84 20.68
N GLY A 507 -33.69 6.79 20.76
CA GLY A 507 -33.92 8.07 21.41
C GLY A 507 -33.90 8.01 22.95
N HIS A 508 -33.47 6.90 23.55
CA HIS A 508 -33.37 6.82 25.02
C HIS A 508 -32.34 7.82 25.55
N MET A 509 -32.69 8.47 26.66
CA MET A 509 -31.88 9.54 27.25
C MET A 509 -31.30 9.17 28.62
N ALA A 510 -30.07 9.60 28.88
CA ALA A 510 -29.48 9.64 30.22
C ALA A 510 -29.10 11.09 30.56
N CYS A 511 -29.33 11.52 31.81
CA CYS A 511 -28.71 12.77 32.25
C CYS A 511 -27.19 12.58 32.41
N GLU A 512 -26.44 13.65 32.23
CA GLU A 512 -24.98 13.63 32.24
C GLU A 512 -24.41 13.03 33.53
N GLU A 513 -24.99 13.36 34.68
CA GLU A 513 -24.56 12.82 35.99
C GLU A 513 -24.72 11.30 36.08
N CYS A 514 -25.88 10.79 35.65
CA CYS A 514 -26.14 9.35 35.64
C CYS A 514 -25.20 8.63 34.67
N PHE A 515 -24.99 9.20 33.48
CA PHE A 515 -24.10 8.64 32.48
C PHE A 515 -22.64 8.63 32.96
N ARG A 516 -22.14 9.73 33.54
CA ARG A 516 -20.79 9.81 34.14
C ARG A 516 -20.61 8.83 35.30
N THR A 517 -21.67 8.60 36.08
CA THR A 517 -21.63 7.59 37.15
C THR A 517 -21.55 6.18 36.57
N ALA A 518 -22.28 5.90 35.49
CA ALA A 518 -22.21 4.63 34.78
C ALA A 518 -20.82 4.37 34.18
N THR A 519 -20.20 5.36 33.53
CA THR A 519 -18.86 5.20 32.94
C THR A 519 -17.78 4.97 34.00
N ARG A 520 -17.86 5.65 35.16
CA ARG A 520 -16.88 5.52 36.26
C ARG A 520 -16.96 4.19 36.98
N THR A 521 -18.17 3.63 37.13
CA THR A 521 -18.36 2.36 37.85
C THR A 521 -17.87 1.16 37.05
N ASN A 522 -17.80 1.26 35.71
CA ASN A 522 -17.40 0.14 34.84
C ASN A 522 -16.50 0.62 33.68
N PRO A 523 -15.26 1.07 33.93
CA PRO A 523 -14.40 1.63 32.88
C PRO A 523 -14.00 0.61 31.79
N ASN A 524 -14.07 -0.68 32.09
CA ASN A 524 -13.64 -1.76 31.20
C ASN A 524 -14.80 -2.51 30.52
N ARG A 525 -16.06 -2.12 30.76
CA ARG A 525 -17.22 -2.77 30.11
C ARG A 525 -17.88 -1.77 29.17
N PRO A 526 -18.28 -2.20 27.97
CA PRO A 526 -19.16 -1.39 27.14
C PRO A 526 -20.39 -1.02 27.94
N LEU A 527 -20.75 0.27 27.91
CA LEU A 527 -22.01 0.69 28.49
C LEU A 527 -23.14 0.12 27.62
N SER A 528 -24.29 -0.16 28.23
CA SER A 528 -25.49 -0.59 27.48
C SER A 528 -26.67 0.28 27.89
N CYS A 529 -27.56 0.56 26.95
CA CYS A 529 -28.79 1.29 27.24
C CYS A 529 -29.64 0.46 28.21
N GLY A 530 -29.97 1.03 29.38
CA GLY A 530 -30.77 0.32 30.39
C GLY A 530 -32.19 -0.05 29.95
N ARG A 531 -32.68 0.47 28.81
CA ARG A 531 -34.01 0.16 28.27
C ARG A 531 -34.02 -0.85 27.12
N CYS A 532 -33.12 -0.71 26.15
CA CYS A 532 -33.10 -1.59 24.97
C CYS A 532 -31.85 -2.48 24.89
N SER A 533 -30.96 -2.42 25.87
CA SER A 533 -29.71 -3.20 25.93
C SER A 533 -28.73 -2.95 24.77
N ASN A 534 -28.99 -1.94 23.92
CA ASN A 534 -28.04 -1.55 22.88
C ASN A 534 -26.73 -1.06 23.50
N GLU A 535 -25.60 -1.54 22.97
CA GLU A 535 -24.28 -1.10 23.38
C GLU A 535 -24.10 0.41 23.09
N LEU A 536 -23.63 1.13 24.10
CA LEU A 536 -23.33 2.56 24.08
C LEU A 536 -21.82 2.70 23.91
N ILE A 537 -21.38 2.98 22.69
CA ILE A 537 -19.95 3.13 22.39
C ILE A 537 -19.60 4.60 22.62
N CYS A 538 -19.20 4.96 23.84
CA CYS A 538 -18.87 6.35 24.19
C CYS A 538 -17.55 6.78 23.52
N PRO A 539 -17.56 7.55 22.41
CA PRO A 539 -16.35 7.81 21.66
C PRO A 539 -15.68 9.07 22.18
N GLY A 540 -15.56 9.27 23.50
CA GLY A 540 -14.86 10.41 24.13
C GLY A 540 -15.26 11.81 23.63
N VAL A 541 -16.40 11.94 22.96
CA VAL A 541 -16.77 13.14 22.21
C VAL A 541 -18.21 13.46 22.56
N ASP A 542 -18.34 14.47 23.41
CA ASP A 542 -19.60 14.99 23.89
C ASP A 542 -19.98 16.22 23.07
N TYR A 543 -21.05 16.14 22.28
CA TYR A 543 -21.60 17.33 21.61
C TYR A 543 -22.66 17.94 22.47
N VAL A 544 -22.37 19.15 22.94
CA VAL A 544 -23.30 19.93 23.74
C VAL A 544 -24.04 20.92 22.85
N VAL A 545 -25.36 20.74 22.76
CA VAL A 545 -26.28 21.74 22.21
C VAL A 545 -26.87 22.50 23.39
N THR A 546 -26.34 23.70 23.66
CA THR A 546 -26.82 24.60 24.73
C THR A 546 -28.07 25.35 24.33
#